data_AF-A0AB39XSY8-F1
#
_entry.id   AF-A0AB39XSY8-F1
#
_cell.length_a   1.000
_cell.length_b   1.000
_cell.length_c   1.000
_cell.angle_alpha   90.00
_cell.angle_beta   90.00
_cell.angle_gamma   90.00
#
_symmetry.space_group_name_H-M   'P 1'
#
loop_
_entity.id
_entity.type
_entity.pdbx_description
1 polymer ?
#
loop_
_entity_poly.entity_id
_entity_poly.type
_entity_poly.pdbx_seq_one_letter_code
_entity_poly.pdbx_strand_id
1 'polypeptide(L)'
;MATKLPPVDALLVGFGWTGALLGQELTDAGLNVLALERGGWRDTTTDFATTFVQDELRYYYRHALFQEPARETLSFRNSTNETALPMRQLGSFLPGTGVGGAGIHWNGQNWRFLPSDFLARSHNTDRYGAAALPQDMTVQDWGVTYDDLEPYYDKWEYLCGISGKAGNIKGQMQPGGNPFEGPRVRDYPNPPMEMTYGPTLFAEGAKDIGLKPFPAPSANMSRAYTNPLGVQLGPCTYCGFCEKVRLWELLQGESSDHYPAGFASQEELRAQDRVRSHQDQPGQ
;
A
#
# COMPACT_ATOMS: atom_id res chain seq x y z
N MET A 1 6.66 33.78 6.85
CA MET A 1 7.96 33.68 6.15
C MET A 1 8.24 32.21 5.92
N ALA A 2 8.93 31.85 4.84
CA ALA A 2 9.35 30.46 4.63
C ALA A 2 10.56 30.14 5.52
N THR A 3 10.55 28.98 6.18
CA THR A 3 11.69 28.50 6.96
C THR A 3 12.72 27.92 5.99
N LYS A 4 13.98 28.36 6.10
CA LYS A 4 15.08 27.79 5.33
C LYS A 4 15.73 26.67 6.15
N LEU A 5 15.69 25.45 5.63
CA LEU A 5 16.31 24.28 6.24
C LEU A 5 17.74 24.08 5.72
N PRO A 6 18.59 23.32 6.43
CA PRO A 6 19.87 22.86 5.90
C PRO A 6 19.69 22.08 4.59
N PRO A 7 20.69 22.12 3.69
CA PRO A 7 20.67 21.30 2.48
C PRO A 7 20.75 19.81 2.83
N VAL A 8 20.09 18.99 2.01
CA VAL A 8 20.09 17.52 2.08
C VAL A 8 20.30 16.93 0.70
N ASP A 9 20.68 15.66 0.62
CA ASP A 9 20.92 14.98 -0.66
C ASP A 9 19.61 14.62 -1.37
N ALA A 10 18.57 14.26 -0.59
CA ALA A 10 17.24 13.99 -1.12
C ALA A 10 16.13 14.54 -0.21
N LEU A 11 15.06 15.05 -0.83
CA LEU A 11 13.86 15.53 -0.17
C LEU A 11 12.66 14.66 -0.57
N LEU A 12 12.02 14.04 0.40
CA LEU A 12 10.77 13.30 0.23
C LEU A 12 9.59 14.20 0.60
N VAL A 13 8.62 14.31 -0.30
CA VAL A 13 7.38 15.06 -0.06
C VAL A 13 6.25 14.08 0.20
N GLY A 14 5.90 13.94 1.48
CA GLY A 14 4.98 12.93 1.99
C GLY A 14 5.73 11.69 2.50
N PHE A 15 5.26 11.15 3.63
CA PHE A 15 5.87 9.97 4.26
C PHE A 15 4.88 8.83 4.44
N GLY A 16 4.21 8.46 3.33
CA GLY A 16 3.48 7.21 3.20
C GLY A 16 4.38 6.06 2.72
N TRP A 17 3.80 4.92 2.34
CA TRP A 17 4.53 3.74 1.88
C TRP A 17 5.65 4.02 0.89
N THR A 18 5.36 4.72 -0.22
CA THR A 18 6.36 5.01 -1.25
C THR A 18 7.51 5.86 -0.72
N GLY A 19 7.20 6.88 0.08
CA GLY A 19 8.22 7.75 0.68
C GLY A 19 9.07 6.99 1.70
N ALA A 20 8.46 6.17 2.55
CA ALA A 20 9.18 5.38 3.55
C ALA A 20 10.10 4.33 2.91
N LEU A 21 9.62 3.61 1.89
CA LEU A 21 10.44 2.63 1.15
C LEU A 21 11.60 3.30 0.42
N LEU A 22 11.33 4.41 -0.28
CA LEU A 22 12.39 5.15 -0.96
C LEU A 22 13.39 5.73 0.03
N GLY A 23 12.91 6.26 1.16
CA GLY A 23 13.73 6.75 2.26
C GLY A 23 14.73 5.70 2.72
N GLN A 24 14.24 4.50 3.06
CA GLN A 24 15.09 3.38 3.47
C GLN A 24 16.18 3.05 2.44
N GLU A 25 15.84 2.92 1.15
CA GLU A 25 16.83 2.57 0.13
C GLU A 25 17.87 3.69 -0.10
N LEU A 26 17.44 4.95 -0.01
CA LEU A 26 18.34 6.10 -0.16
C LEU A 26 19.29 6.23 1.05
N THR A 27 18.82 5.92 2.25
CA THR A 27 19.61 6.07 3.48
C THR A 27 20.54 4.88 3.69
N ASP A 28 20.13 3.67 3.29
CA ASP A 28 21.02 2.52 3.17
C ASP A 28 22.15 2.77 2.15
N ALA A 29 21.90 3.62 1.15
CA ALA A 29 22.93 4.10 0.21
C ALA A 29 23.82 5.22 0.77
N GLY A 30 23.60 5.66 2.01
CA GLY A 30 24.40 6.67 2.71
C GLY A 30 24.06 8.12 2.38
N LEU A 31 22.86 8.39 1.83
CA LEU A 31 22.40 9.75 1.55
C LEU A 31 21.74 10.38 2.78
N ASN A 32 21.91 11.69 2.94
CA ASN A 32 21.15 12.45 3.93
C ASN A 32 19.77 12.78 3.35
N VAL A 33 18.72 12.25 3.99
CA VAL A 33 17.35 12.34 3.49
C VAL A 33 16.46 13.09 4.48
N LEU A 34 15.71 14.07 3.96
CA LEU A 34 14.66 14.77 4.70
C LEU A 34 13.30 14.35 4.16
N ALA A 35 12.40 13.93 5.04
CA ALA A 35 11.00 13.71 4.71
C ALA A 35 10.11 14.80 5.32
N LEU A 36 9.27 15.41 4.49
CA LEU A 36 8.27 16.39 4.90
C LEU A 36 6.87 15.79 4.79
N GLU A 37 6.21 15.57 5.92
CA GLU A 37 4.85 15.07 5.97
C GLU A 37 3.90 16.14 6.52
N ARG A 38 2.83 16.41 5.77
CA ARG A 38 1.87 17.46 6.12
C ARG A 38 1.03 17.14 7.35
N GLY A 39 0.79 15.86 7.65
CA GLY A 39 0.01 15.42 8.79
C GLY A 39 0.88 15.11 10.01
N GLY A 40 0.23 14.72 11.11
CA GLY A 40 0.89 14.42 12.37
C GLY A 40 1.70 13.12 12.35
N TRP A 41 2.67 13.05 13.25
CA TRP A 41 3.27 11.79 13.69
C TRP A 41 2.23 10.93 14.40
N ARG A 42 2.37 9.61 14.30
CA ARG A 42 1.53 8.66 15.05
C ARG A 42 2.40 7.51 15.55
N ASP A 43 2.09 7.05 16.75
CA ASP A 43 2.75 5.92 17.37
C ASP A 43 1.77 4.76 17.61
N THR A 44 2.24 3.54 17.37
CA THR A 44 1.44 2.33 17.51
C THR A 44 0.90 2.15 18.92
N THR A 45 1.72 2.39 19.94
CA THR A 45 1.37 2.11 21.34
C THR A 45 0.42 3.16 21.90
N THR A 46 0.53 4.43 21.48
CA THR A 46 -0.27 5.53 22.05
C THR A 46 -1.47 5.92 21.22
N ASP A 47 -1.41 5.83 19.88
CA ASP A 47 -2.51 6.26 19.01
C ASP A 47 -3.43 5.11 18.59
N PHE A 48 -2.99 3.87 18.81
CA PHE A 48 -3.59 2.69 18.19
C PHE A 48 -3.63 1.43 19.06
N ALA A 49 -3.59 1.58 20.38
CA ALA A 49 -3.70 0.42 21.26
C ALA A 49 -5.00 -0.34 21.01
N THR A 50 -4.92 -1.67 21.06
CA THR A 50 -6.06 -2.58 20.81
C THR A 50 -7.23 -2.33 21.76
N THR A 51 -7.00 -1.69 22.91
CA THR A 51 -8.02 -1.34 23.91
C THR A 51 -8.98 -0.23 23.45
N PHE A 52 -8.62 0.58 22.45
CA PHE A 52 -9.47 1.68 21.98
C PHE A 52 -9.45 1.90 20.46
N VAL A 53 -8.59 1.22 19.69
CA VAL A 53 -8.49 1.40 18.24
C VAL A 53 -9.78 1.02 17.50
N GLN A 54 -10.63 0.21 18.12
CA GLN A 54 -11.93 -0.25 17.60
C GLN A 54 -13.03 0.82 17.73
N ASP A 55 -12.71 2.07 17.38
CA ASP A 55 -13.61 3.22 17.48
C ASP A 55 -14.18 3.60 16.11
N GLU A 56 -15.30 2.95 15.76
CA GLU A 56 -16.02 3.20 14.51
C GLU A 56 -16.42 4.68 14.37
N LEU A 57 -16.89 5.32 15.45
CA LEU A 57 -17.31 6.72 15.40
C LEU A 57 -16.14 7.64 15.03
N ARG A 58 -14.97 7.44 15.64
CA ARG A 58 -13.76 8.23 15.38
C ARG A 58 -13.26 8.05 13.96
N TYR A 59 -13.24 6.82 13.46
CA TYR A 59 -12.58 6.51 12.19
C TYR A 59 -13.54 6.53 10.99
N TYR A 60 -14.67 5.82 11.05
CA TYR A 60 -15.60 5.73 9.93
C TYR A 60 -16.38 7.02 9.70
N TYR A 61 -16.83 7.67 10.77
CA TYR A 61 -17.76 8.80 10.66
C TYR A 61 -17.08 10.16 10.85
N ARG A 62 -16.10 10.23 11.76
CA ARG A 62 -15.35 11.47 12.03
C ARG A 62 -14.05 11.58 11.26
N HIS A 63 -13.69 10.55 10.51
CA HIS A 63 -12.61 10.57 9.54
C HIS A 63 -11.22 10.93 10.12
N ALA A 64 -10.91 10.51 11.35
CA ALA A 64 -9.68 10.92 12.04
C ALA A 64 -8.35 10.55 11.32
N LEU A 65 -8.37 9.61 10.37
CA LEU A 65 -7.19 9.18 9.59
C LEU A 65 -7.13 9.79 8.19
N PHE A 66 -8.13 10.58 7.79
CA PHE A 66 -8.27 11.05 6.42
C PHE A 66 -8.01 12.55 6.29
N GLN A 67 -7.68 12.95 5.08
CA GLN A 67 -7.52 14.35 4.72
C GLN A 67 -8.84 15.11 4.93
N GLU A 68 -8.79 16.19 5.70
CA GLU A 68 -9.92 17.12 5.88
C GLU A 68 -10.10 17.99 4.62
N PRO A 69 -11.24 17.88 3.90
CA PRO A 69 -11.45 18.66 2.67
C PRO A 69 -11.50 20.18 2.91
N ALA A 70 -11.82 20.59 4.14
CA ALA A 70 -11.80 21.99 4.56
C ALA A 70 -10.38 22.59 4.60
N ARG A 71 -9.36 21.76 4.86
CA ARG A 71 -7.95 22.17 4.89
C ARG A 71 -7.27 21.99 3.54
N GLU A 72 -7.60 20.90 2.85
CA GLU A 72 -7.04 20.56 1.54
C GLU A 72 -8.17 20.12 0.62
N THR A 73 -8.51 21.00 -0.30
CA THR A 73 -9.68 20.85 -1.16
C THR A 73 -9.35 20.02 -2.39
N LEU A 74 -10.12 18.96 -2.60
CA LEU A 74 -10.22 18.30 -3.90
C LEU A 74 -11.37 18.94 -4.67
N SER A 75 -11.15 19.28 -5.93
CA SER A 75 -12.21 19.76 -6.82
C SER A 75 -12.65 18.66 -7.77
N PHE A 76 -13.94 18.62 -8.08
CA PHE A 76 -14.52 17.62 -8.97
C PHE A 76 -15.46 18.28 -9.99
N ARG A 77 -15.53 17.71 -11.18
CA ARG A 77 -16.49 18.06 -12.24
C ARG A 77 -17.03 16.76 -12.85
N ASN A 78 -18.30 16.74 -13.23
CA ASN A 78 -18.90 15.53 -13.83
C ASN A 78 -18.61 15.43 -15.33
N SER A 79 -18.42 16.57 -15.98
CA SER A 79 -18.05 16.64 -17.40
C SER A 79 -16.85 17.55 -17.63
N THR A 80 -16.16 17.38 -18.76
CA THR A 80 -14.99 18.19 -19.13
C THR A 80 -15.30 19.67 -19.32
N ASN A 81 -16.56 20.00 -19.60
CA ASN A 81 -17.04 21.36 -19.87
C ASN A 81 -17.50 22.09 -18.59
N GLU A 82 -17.54 21.40 -17.45
CA GLU A 82 -17.90 21.99 -16.17
C GLU A 82 -16.69 22.59 -15.46
N THR A 83 -16.94 23.65 -14.69
CA THR A 83 -15.97 24.15 -13.70
C THR A 83 -15.90 23.16 -12.53
N ALA A 84 -14.69 22.73 -12.17
CA ALA A 84 -14.50 21.84 -11.03
C ALA A 84 -14.79 22.59 -9.72
N LEU A 85 -15.68 22.04 -8.90
CA LEU A 85 -16.14 22.63 -7.64
C LEU A 85 -15.53 21.91 -6.44
N PRO A 86 -15.28 22.62 -5.32
CA PRO A 86 -14.68 22.04 -4.13
C PRO A 86 -15.59 20.99 -3.49
N MET A 87 -15.03 19.81 -3.23
CA MET A 87 -15.69 18.78 -2.43
C MET A 87 -15.54 19.07 -0.94
N ARG A 88 -16.64 18.92 -0.18
CA ARG A 88 -16.67 19.08 1.28
C ARG A 88 -16.98 17.79 2.03
N GLN A 89 -17.52 16.81 1.33
CA GLN A 89 -17.75 15.47 1.83
C GLN A 89 -17.19 14.49 0.81
N LEU A 90 -16.33 13.59 1.28
CA LEU A 90 -15.75 12.53 0.49
C LEU A 90 -16.46 11.22 0.86
N GLY A 91 -16.89 10.47 -0.16
CA GLY A 91 -17.58 9.19 0.02
C GLY A 91 -16.59 8.02 -0.04
N SER A 92 -16.41 7.44 -1.23
CA SER A 92 -15.55 6.29 -1.47
C SER A 92 -14.06 6.61 -1.62
N PHE A 93 -13.71 7.86 -1.89
CA PHE A 93 -12.33 8.31 -2.04
C PHE A 93 -11.87 9.03 -0.77
N LEU A 94 -11.18 8.33 0.12
CA LEU A 94 -10.72 8.86 1.41
C LEU A 94 -9.18 8.88 1.46
N PRO A 95 -8.52 9.99 1.05
CA PRO A 95 -7.08 10.10 1.11
C PRO A 95 -6.58 10.06 2.56
N GLY A 96 -5.53 9.28 2.83
CA GLY A 96 -4.86 9.28 4.13
C GLY A 96 -4.12 10.59 4.41
N THR A 97 -3.85 10.85 5.69
CA THR A 97 -3.04 11.98 6.14
C THR A 97 -2.12 11.57 7.29
N GLY A 98 -0.97 12.22 7.42
CA GLY A 98 0.01 11.96 8.48
C GLY A 98 1.02 10.88 8.11
N VAL A 99 1.99 10.71 9.00
CA VAL A 99 3.08 9.74 8.85
C VAL A 99 2.47 8.34 8.67
N GLY A 100 2.92 7.60 7.64
CA GLY A 100 2.32 6.33 7.19
C GLY A 100 1.26 6.47 6.09
N GLY A 101 0.68 7.66 5.90
CA GLY A 101 -0.24 7.98 4.83
C GLY A 101 -1.47 7.07 4.77
N ALA A 102 -1.89 6.68 3.56
CA ALA A 102 -3.00 5.75 3.37
C ALA A 102 -2.67 4.31 3.78
N GLY A 103 -1.40 4.00 4.02
CA GLY A 103 -0.97 2.69 4.54
C GLY A 103 -1.52 2.37 5.92
N ILE A 104 -1.99 3.37 6.66
CA ILE A 104 -2.58 3.16 7.99
C ILE A 104 -4.01 2.63 7.91
N HIS A 105 -4.79 2.99 6.90
CA HIS A 105 -6.24 2.72 6.88
C HIS A 105 -6.68 1.83 5.71
N TRP A 106 -5.71 1.31 4.95
CA TRP A 106 -5.95 0.34 3.90
C TRP A 106 -6.42 -1.01 4.46
N ASN A 107 -7.02 -1.84 3.61
CA ASN A 107 -7.58 -3.14 3.99
C ASN A 107 -6.56 -4.29 3.94
N GLY A 108 -5.29 -3.99 3.65
CA GLY A 108 -4.21 -4.99 3.62
C GLY A 108 -4.28 -5.97 2.48
N GLN A 109 -5.09 -5.73 1.46
CA GLN A 109 -5.13 -6.62 0.30
C GLN A 109 -3.84 -6.46 -0.52
N ASN A 110 -3.12 -7.56 -0.73
CA ASN A 110 -1.83 -7.52 -1.41
C ASN A 110 -1.82 -8.36 -2.69
N TRP A 111 -2.34 -7.79 -3.77
CA TRP A 111 -2.38 -8.45 -5.08
C TRP A 111 -1.18 -8.09 -5.93
N ARG A 112 -0.60 -9.08 -6.63
CA ARG A 112 0.30 -8.84 -7.76
C ARG A 112 -0.52 -8.56 -9.01
N PHE A 113 -0.03 -7.68 -9.88
CA PHE A 113 -0.56 -7.54 -11.24
C PHE A 113 -0.35 -8.84 -12.02
N LEU A 114 -1.22 -9.11 -13.00
CA LEU A 114 -1.08 -10.25 -13.90
C LEU A 114 -0.03 -9.96 -14.97
N PRO A 115 0.65 -10.98 -15.54
CA PRO A 115 1.57 -10.77 -16.65
C PRO A 115 0.96 -10.03 -17.85
N SER A 116 -0.34 -10.23 -18.10
CA SER A 116 -1.07 -9.52 -19.16
C SER A 116 -1.27 -8.03 -18.88
N ASP A 117 -1.28 -7.60 -17.62
CA ASP A 117 -1.56 -6.20 -17.26
C ASP A 117 -0.41 -5.29 -17.71
N PHE A 118 0.83 -5.79 -17.69
CA PHE A 118 2.03 -5.10 -18.18
C PHE A 118 2.05 -4.93 -19.70
N LEU A 119 1.35 -5.80 -20.41
CA LEU A 119 1.22 -5.82 -21.86
C LEU A 119 -0.20 -5.45 -22.28
N ALA A 120 -0.88 -4.59 -21.53
CA ALA A 120 -2.32 -4.35 -21.70
C ALA A 120 -2.72 -3.98 -23.13
N ARG A 121 -1.91 -3.19 -23.85
CA ARG A 121 -2.23 -2.80 -25.23
C ARG A 121 -2.01 -3.96 -26.18
N SER A 122 -0.83 -4.57 -26.13
CA SER A 122 -0.48 -5.73 -26.97
C SER A 122 -1.43 -6.91 -26.74
N HIS A 123 -1.63 -7.30 -25.48
CA HIS A 123 -2.52 -8.39 -25.06
C HIS A 123 -3.96 -8.20 -25.56
N ASN A 124 -4.54 -7.01 -25.38
CA ASN A 124 -5.91 -6.75 -25.80
C ASN A 124 -6.02 -6.67 -27.33
N THR A 125 -5.00 -6.14 -28.02
CA THR A 125 -4.94 -6.13 -29.49
C THR A 125 -4.94 -7.55 -30.04
N ASP A 126 -4.11 -8.43 -29.50
CA ASP A 126 -4.00 -9.81 -29.97
C ASP A 126 -5.27 -10.61 -29.69
N ARG A 127 -5.89 -10.39 -28.53
CA ARG A 127 -7.07 -11.13 -28.09
C ARG A 127 -8.37 -10.68 -28.77
N TYR A 128 -8.55 -9.38 -28.98
CA TYR A 128 -9.82 -8.81 -29.44
C TYR A 128 -9.72 -8.10 -30.81
N GLY A 129 -8.51 -7.98 -31.36
CA GLY A 129 -8.22 -7.26 -32.60
C GLY A 129 -8.01 -5.77 -32.39
N ALA A 130 -7.23 -5.15 -33.27
CA ALA A 130 -6.90 -3.71 -33.18
C ALA A 130 -8.13 -2.80 -33.21
N ALA A 131 -9.22 -3.22 -33.85
CA ALA A 131 -10.47 -2.46 -33.92
C ALA A 131 -11.19 -2.34 -32.55
N ALA A 132 -10.88 -3.21 -31.58
CA ALA A 132 -11.42 -3.13 -30.23
C ALA A 132 -10.79 -2.00 -29.39
N LEU A 133 -9.68 -1.41 -29.86
CA LEU A 133 -9.00 -0.28 -29.23
C LEU A 133 -9.19 0.98 -30.08
N PRO A 134 -10.13 1.87 -29.71
CA PRO A 134 -10.30 3.18 -30.35
C PRO A 134 -8.98 3.96 -30.42
N GLN A 135 -8.80 4.78 -31.47
CA GLN A 135 -7.57 5.55 -31.67
C GLN A 135 -7.28 6.55 -30.54
N ASP A 136 -8.31 7.02 -29.86
CA ASP A 136 -8.24 7.94 -28.72
C ASP A 136 -8.08 7.24 -27.36
N MET A 137 -8.01 5.91 -27.34
CA MET A 137 -7.75 5.15 -26.12
C MET A 137 -6.28 5.29 -25.69
N THR A 138 -6.07 5.63 -24.42
CA THR A 138 -4.74 5.88 -23.83
C THR A 138 -4.06 4.63 -23.26
N VAL A 139 -4.62 3.44 -23.48
CA VAL A 139 -4.04 2.17 -23.02
C VAL A 139 -2.70 1.94 -23.69
N GLN A 140 -1.66 1.63 -22.90
CA GLN A 140 -0.30 1.34 -23.35
C GLN A 140 0.27 0.14 -22.60
N ASP A 141 1.32 -0.45 -23.16
CA ASP A 141 2.17 -1.38 -22.41
C ASP A 141 3.04 -0.58 -21.43
N TRP A 142 3.38 -1.18 -20.29
CA TRP A 142 3.97 -0.46 -19.15
C TRP A 142 5.47 -0.16 -19.32
N GLY A 143 6.11 -0.73 -20.35
CA GLY A 143 7.55 -0.60 -20.59
C GLY A 143 8.44 -1.45 -19.67
N VAL A 144 7.83 -2.16 -18.73
CA VAL A 144 8.43 -3.22 -17.90
C VAL A 144 7.53 -4.44 -17.95
N THR A 145 8.10 -5.61 -17.67
CA THR A 145 7.39 -6.89 -17.66
C THR A 145 7.10 -7.35 -16.24
N TYR A 146 6.26 -8.38 -16.12
CA TYR A 146 6.05 -9.05 -14.83
C TYR A 146 7.37 -9.60 -14.27
N ASP A 147 8.21 -10.18 -15.12
CA ASP A 147 9.48 -10.78 -14.69
C ASP A 147 10.47 -9.72 -14.18
N ASP A 148 10.43 -8.50 -14.73
CA ASP A 148 11.22 -7.38 -14.21
C ASP A 148 10.78 -6.97 -12.78
N LEU A 149 9.49 -7.12 -12.47
CA LEU A 149 8.90 -6.72 -11.19
C LEU A 149 8.76 -7.86 -10.16
N GLU A 150 8.81 -9.12 -10.58
CA GLU A 150 8.68 -10.30 -9.73
C GLU A 150 9.60 -10.26 -8.50
N PRO A 151 10.90 -9.92 -8.62
CA PRO A 151 11.81 -9.85 -7.48
C PRO A 151 11.39 -8.79 -6.46
N TYR A 152 10.78 -7.69 -6.91
CA TYR A 152 10.32 -6.61 -6.04
C TYR A 152 9.01 -6.96 -5.35
N TYR A 153 8.12 -7.70 -6.01
CA TYR A 153 6.94 -8.27 -5.35
C TYR A 153 7.34 -9.26 -4.26
N ASP A 154 8.28 -10.16 -4.52
CA ASP A 154 8.79 -11.10 -3.52
C ASP A 154 9.46 -10.36 -2.35
N LYS A 155 10.36 -9.40 -2.63
CA LYS A 155 11.00 -8.57 -1.60
C LYS A 155 9.96 -7.89 -0.71
N TRP A 156 8.95 -7.28 -1.31
CA TRP A 156 7.87 -6.60 -0.60
C TRP A 156 7.06 -7.57 0.26
N GLU A 157 6.65 -8.71 -0.30
CA GLU A 157 5.82 -9.68 0.42
C GLU A 157 6.54 -10.20 1.66
N TYR A 158 7.84 -10.50 1.55
CA TYR A 158 8.67 -10.94 2.67
C TYR A 158 9.00 -9.84 3.66
N LEU A 159 9.16 -8.59 3.20
CA LEU A 159 9.31 -7.44 4.08
C LEU A 159 8.07 -7.24 4.96
N CYS A 160 6.89 -7.41 4.36
CA CYS A 160 5.60 -7.23 4.99
C CYS A 160 5.03 -8.50 5.65
N GLY A 161 5.70 -9.65 5.57
CA GLY A 161 5.17 -10.89 6.13
C GLY A 161 3.79 -11.30 5.58
N ILE A 162 3.52 -11.02 4.30
CA ILE A 162 2.22 -11.24 3.66
C ILE A 162 1.75 -12.69 3.84
N SER A 163 0.50 -12.85 4.27
CA SER A 163 -0.20 -14.12 4.40
C SER A 163 -0.87 -14.50 3.10
N GLY A 164 -0.65 -15.72 2.62
CA GLY A 164 -1.29 -16.17 1.39
C GLY A 164 -0.95 -17.61 1.02
N LYS A 165 -1.49 -18.05 -0.13
CA LYS A 165 -1.10 -19.30 -0.76
C LYS A 165 -0.80 -19.05 -2.23
N ALA A 166 0.45 -19.29 -2.64
CA ALA A 166 0.82 -19.25 -4.03
C ALA A 166 0.04 -20.34 -4.79
N GLY A 167 -0.53 -19.97 -5.92
CA GLY A 167 -1.16 -20.83 -6.92
C GLY A 167 -0.28 -21.09 -8.14
N ASN A 168 0.81 -20.36 -8.33
CA ASN A 168 1.79 -20.60 -9.39
C ASN A 168 3.23 -20.33 -8.90
N ILE A 169 4.04 -21.37 -8.77
CA ILE A 169 5.47 -21.26 -8.40
C ILE A 169 6.30 -21.74 -9.57
N LYS A 170 7.09 -20.85 -10.17
CA LYS A 170 7.97 -21.14 -11.31
C LYS A 170 7.25 -21.88 -12.47
N GLY A 171 6.00 -21.49 -12.74
CA GLY A 171 5.16 -22.10 -13.78
C GLY A 171 4.43 -23.38 -13.33
N GLN A 172 4.65 -23.86 -12.10
CA GLN A 172 3.99 -25.04 -11.55
C GLN A 172 2.77 -24.64 -10.73
N MET A 173 1.60 -25.09 -11.17
CA MET A 173 0.33 -24.83 -10.50
C MET A 173 0.30 -25.49 -9.11
N GLN A 174 -0.05 -24.70 -8.10
CA GLN A 174 -0.14 -25.13 -6.72
C GLN A 174 -1.61 -25.26 -6.31
N PRO A 175 -2.01 -26.38 -5.67
CA PRO A 175 -3.38 -26.55 -5.20
C PRO A 175 -3.68 -25.57 -4.06
N GLY A 176 -4.89 -25.01 -4.06
CA GLY A 176 -5.39 -24.12 -3.01
C GLY A 176 -4.95 -22.66 -3.12
N GLY A 177 -4.07 -22.31 -4.06
CA GLY A 177 -3.71 -20.92 -4.37
C GLY A 177 -4.45 -20.37 -5.59
N ASN A 178 -4.16 -19.12 -5.97
CA ASN A 178 -4.75 -18.48 -7.15
C ASN A 178 -4.24 -19.12 -8.45
N PRO A 179 -5.05 -19.86 -9.22
CA PRO A 179 -4.55 -20.54 -10.41
C PRO A 179 -4.35 -19.60 -11.62
N PHE A 180 -4.65 -18.31 -11.47
CA PHE A 180 -4.56 -17.30 -12.54
C PHE A 180 -3.42 -16.31 -12.33
N GLU A 181 -2.68 -16.40 -11.22
CA GLU A 181 -1.60 -15.46 -10.95
C GLU A 181 -0.34 -15.74 -11.78
N GLY A 182 0.48 -14.70 -11.94
CA GLY A 182 1.81 -14.81 -12.54
C GLY A 182 2.73 -15.73 -11.73
N PRO A 183 3.78 -16.29 -12.38
CA PRO A 183 4.69 -17.23 -11.75
C PRO A 183 5.51 -16.56 -10.64
N ARG A 184 5.48 -17.13 -9.44
CA ARG A 184 6.28 -16.66 -8.31
C ARG A 184 7.60 -17.42 -8.21
N VAL A 185 8.63 -16.78 -7.65
CA VAL A 185 9.88 -17.47 -7.32
C VAL A 185 9.73 -18.45 -6.14
N ARG A 186 8.83 -18.16 -5.19
CA ARG A 186 8.53 -18.98 -3.99
C ARG A 186 7.13 -18.69 -3.42
N ASP A 187 6.73 -19.46 -2.40
CA ASP A 187 5.46 -19.28 -1.68
C ASP A 187 5.53 -18.04 -0.75
N TYR A 188 4.37 -17.60 -0.24
CA TYR A 188 4.24 -16.49 0.70
C TYR A 188 5.01 -16.76 2.01
N PRO A 189 5.50 -15.71 2.70
CA PRO A 189 6.22 -15.87 3.97
C PRO A 189 5.34 -16.41 5.11
N ASN A 190 4.04 -16.10 5.08
CA ASN A 190 3.06 -16.60 6.03
C ASN A 190 1.95 -17.40 5.34
N PRO A 191 1.40 -18.43 6.01
CA PRO A 191 0.28 -19.20 5.48
C PRO A 191 -0.96 -18.31 5.34
N PRO A 192 -1.99 -18.76 4.60
CA PRO A 192 -3.26 -18.03 4.52
C PRO A 192 -3.87 -17.73 5.88
N MET A 193 -4.66 -16.66 5.93
CA MET A 193 -5.55 -16.39 7.05
C MET A 193 -6.51 -17.56 7.30
N GLU A 194 -6.90 -17.76 8.55
CA GLU A 194 -7.98 -18.68 8.88
C GLU A 194 -9.30 -18.12 8.34
N MET A 195 -9.99 -18.93 7.53
CA MET A 195 -11.25 -18.52 6.93
C MET A 195 -12.37 -18.68 7.94
N THR A 196 -13.19 -17.64 8.10
CA THR A 196 -14.42 -17.73 8.90
C THR A 196 -15.48 -18.54 8.16
N TYR A 197 -16.59 -18.83 8.84
CA TYR A 197 -17.68 -19.65 8.30
C TYR A 197 -18.22 -19.14 6.94
N GLY A 198 -18.46 -17.83 6.82
CA GLY A 198 -19.04 -17.23 5.61
C GLY A 198 -18.20 -17.45 4.34
N PRO A 199 -16.92 -17.03 4.32
CA PRO A 199 -16.01 -17.29 3.20
C PRO A 199 -15.82 -18.78 2.91
N THR A 200 -15.82 -19.63 3.94
CA THR A 200 -15.70 -21.09 3.78
C THR A 200 -16.90 -21.65 3.01
N LEU A 201 -18.12 -21.33 3.45
CA LEU A 201 -19.35 -21.75 2.79
C LEU A 201 -19.44 -21.23 1.34
N PHE A 202 -19.02 -19.97 1.11
CA PHE A 202 -18.96 -19.41 -0.24
C PHE A 202 -17.96 -20.16 -1.12
N ALA A 203 -16.77 -20.49 -0.59
CA ALA A 203 -15.76 -21.24 -1.33
C ALA A 203 -16.22 -22.67 -1.65
N GLU A 204 -16.98 -23.32 -0.77
CA GLU A 204 -17.58 -24.63 -1.05
C GLU A 204 -18.60 -24.54 -2.20
N GLY A 205 -19.58 -23.64 -2.10
CA GLY A 205 -20.57 -23.46 -3.16
C GLY A 205 -19.97 -23.04 -4.51
N ALA A 206 -18.91 -22.22 -4.50
CA ALA A 206 -18.17 -21.86 -5.70
C ALA A 206 -17.46 -23.07 -6.34
N LYS A 207 -16.88 -23.97 -5.53
CA LYS A 207 -16.27 -25.21 -6.03
C LYS A 207 -17.32 -26.14 -6.65
N ASP A 208 -18.51 -26.23 -6.07
CA ASP A 208 -19.59 -27.10 -6.58
C ASP A 208 -20.04 -26.72 -8.00
N ILE A 209 -19.95 -25.44 -8.37
CA ILE A 209 -20.24 -24.95 -9.73
C ILE A 209 -18.98 -24.84 -10.61
N GLY A 210 -17.86 -25.42 -10.18
CA GLY A 210 -16.61 -25.49 -10.96
C GLY A 210 -15.77 -24.21 -10.97
N LEU A 211 -16.04 -23.24 -10.08
CA LEU A 211 -15.17 -22.09 -9.89
C LEU A 211 -13.97 -22.45 -9.02
N LYS A 212 -12.95 -21.57 -9.04
CA LYS A 212 -11.66 -21.79 -8.38
C LYS A 212 -11.43 -20.76 -7.27
N PRO A 213 -12.14 -20.84 -6.13
CA PRO A 213 -11.90 -19.94 -5.01
C PRO A 213 -10.56 -20.25 -4.34
N PHE A 214 -9.91 -19.21 -3.83
CA PHE A 214 -8.62 -19.27 -3.16
C PHE A 214 -8.57 -18.19 -2.05
N PRO A 215 -7.72 -18.34 -1.03
CA PRO A 215 -7.57 -17.32 0.01
C PRO A 215 -6.91 -16.06 -0.56
N ALA A 216 -7.52 -14.90 -0.32
CA ALA A 216 -6.96 -13.63 -0.75
C ALA A 216 -5.66 -13.32 0.01
N PRO A 217 -4.60 -12.85 -0.69
CA PRO A 217 -3.37 -12.43 -0.02
C PRO A 217 -3.59 -11.20 0.84
N SER A 218 -3.07 -11.26 2.06
CA SER A 218 -3.34 -10.28 3.12
C SER A 218 -2.06 -9.84 3.81
N ALA A 219 -1.92 -8.53 4.00
CA ALA A 219 -0.90 -7.90 4.81
C ALA A 219 -1.25 -7.92 6.32
N ASN A 220 -2.05 -8.91 6.71
CA ASN A 220 -2.33 -9.28 8.08
C ASN A 220 -1.59 -10.61 8.30
N MET A 221 -0.74 -10.69 9.31
CA MET A 221 0.08 -11.88 9.51
C MET A 221 -0.74 -12.97 10.20
N SER A 222 -0.87 -14.14 9.57
CA SER A 222 -1.61 -15.27 10.15
C SER A 222 -0.90 -15.88 11.36
N ARG A 223 0.40 -15.59 11.52
CA ARG A 223 1.25 -15.95 12.66
C ARG A 223 2.31 -14.87 12.86
N ALA A 224 2.89 -14.78 14.05
CA ALA A 224 4.00 -13.86 14.32
C ALA A 224 5.15 -14.11 13.32
N TYR A 225 5.76 -13.03 12.83
CA TYR A 225 6.77 -13.11 11.77
C TYR A 225 7.86 -12.06 11.99
N THR A 226 9.13 -12.45 11.87
CA THR A 226 10.25 -11.51 11.87
C THR A 226 10.67 -11.28 10.44
N ASN A 227 10.63 -10.03 9.98
CA ASN A 227 10.96 -9.70 8.60
C ASN A 227 12.48 -9.67 8.35
N PRO A 228 12.94 -9.57 7.09
CA PRO A 228 14.36 -9.53 6.75
C PRO A 228 15.15 -8.37 7.38
N LEU A 229 14.47 -7.33 7.88
CA LEU A 229 15.08 -6.21 8.60
C LEU A 229 15.15 -6.45 10.12
N GLY A 230 14.81 -7.65 10.58
CA GLY A 230 14.80 -8.01 12.00
C GLY A 230 13.61 -7.47 12.79
N VAL A 231 12.63 -6.86 12.12
CA VAL A 231 11.43 -6.30 12.78
C VAL A 231 10.44 -7.43 13.09
N GLN A 232 10.05 -7.55 14.36
CA GLN A 232 9.03 -8.50 14.82
C GLN A 232 7.64 -7.98 14.49
N LEU A 233 6.89 -8.65 13.63
CA LEU A 233 5.51 -8.32 13.28
C LEU A 233 4.55 -9.26 14.04
N GLY A 234 3.55 -8.66 14.71
CA GLY A 234 2.54 -9.40 15.49
C GLY A 234 1.58 -10.21 14.60
N PRO A 235 0.92 -11.25 15.14
CA PRO A 235 -0.13 -11.96 14.43
C PRO A 235 -1.46 -11.19 14.48
N CYS A 236 -2.26 -11.36 13.43
CA CYS A 236 -3.63 -10.89 13.38
C CYS A 236 -4.46 -11.44 14.56
N THR A 237 -5.15 -10.55 15.26
CA THR A 237 -6.04 -10.88 16.38
C THR A 237 -7.49 -11.17 15.95
N TYR A 238 -7.76 -11.17 14.63
CA TYR A 238 -9.09 -11.38 14.05
C TYR A 238 -10.17 -10.42 14.62
N CYS A 239 -9.77 -9.18 14.89
CA CYS A 239 -10.59 -8.19 15.58
C CYS A 239 -11.73 -7.59 14.72
N GLY A 240 -11.66 -7.73 13.39
CA GLY A 240 -12.69 -7.23 12.45
C GLY A 240 -12.55 -5.77 12.01
N PHE A 241 -11.51 -5.04 12.44
CA PHE A 241 -11.33 -3.60 12.17
C PHE A 241 -10.16 -3.30 11.20
N CYS A 242 -10.25 -3.79 9.96
CA CYS A 242 -9.19 -3.58 8.94
C CYS A 242 -9.45 -2.38 8.02
N GLU A 243 -10.71 -2.07 7.71
CA GLU A 243 -11.07 -1.00 6.78
C GLU A 243 -11.28 0.31 7.55
N LYS A 244 -10.73 1.43 7.05
CA LYS A 244 -10.88 2.81 7.59
C LYS A 244 -10.38 3.02 9.02
N VAL A 245 -10.13 1.95 9.75
CA VAL A 245 -9.45 1.88 11.05
C VAL A 245 -8.01 1.43 10.77
N ARG A 246 -7.15 1.46 11.79
CA ARG A 246 -5.78 1.02 11.63
C ARG A 246 -5.69 -0.39 11.07
N LEU A 247 -4.86 -0.52 10.05
CA LEU A 247 -4.21 -1.74 9.64
C LEU A 247 -2.70 -1.49 9.49
N TRP A 248 -1.94 -1.71 10.56
CA TRP A 248 -0.48 -1.61 10.48
C TRP A 248 0.24 -2.50 11.49
N GLU A 249 0.80 -3.61 11.08
CA GLU A 249 1.87 -4.29 11.84
C GLU A 249 3.14 -4.43 10.99
N LEU A 250 3.29 -3.61 9.93
CA LEU A 250 4.15 -3.96 8.81
C LEU A 250 5.57 -3.38 8.82
N LEU A 251 5.87 -2.38 9.65
CA LEU A 251 7.26 -1.89 9.82
C LEU A 251 7.60 -1.44 11.25
N GLN A 252 6.74 -1.69 12.24
CA GLN A 252 7.02 -1.36 13.62
C GLN A 252 6.69 -2.58 14.45
N GLY A 253 7.74 -3.22 14.97
CA GLY A 253 7.54 -4.23 16.00
C GLY A 253 7.04 -3.60 17.29
N GLU A 254 6.79 -4.44 18.29
CA GLU A 254 6.24 -4.02 19.59
C GLU A 254 7.08 -2.95 20.33
N SER A 255 8.28 -2.62 19.84
CA SER A 255 9.10 -1.52 20.35
C SER A 255 8.76 -0.19 19.66
N SER A 256 8.30 0.77 20.45
CA SER A 256 8.06 2.19 20.15
C SER A 256 9.25 2.97 19.55
N ASP A 257 10.40 2.33 19.32
CA ASP A 257 11.66 3.00 19.03
C ASP A 257 12.25 2.68 17.65
N HIS A 258 11.61 1.80 16.87
CA HIS A 258 12.20 1.33 15.61
C HIS A 258 11.14 1.33 14.50
N TYR A 259 11.16 2.41 13.69
CA TYR A 259 10.98 2.28 12.24
C TYR A 259 11.96 1.18 11.72
N PRO A 260 11.78 0.59 10.50
CA PRO A 260 12.64 -0.50 10.05
C PRO A 260 14.10 -0.11 10.28
N ALA A 261 14.88 -1.05 10.82
CA ALA A 261 16.14 -0.89 11.57
C ALA A 261 17.26 -0.08 10.86
N GLY A 262 16.98 1.18 10.53
CA GLY A 262 17.76 2.02 9.62
C GLY A 262 17.57 3.53 9.82
N PHE A 263 16.71 3.99 10.74
CA PHE A 263 16.68 5.40 11.18
C PHE A 263 17.91 5.71 12.04
N ALA A 264 19.08 5.66 11.41
CA ALA A 264 20.35 6.10 11.96
C ALA A 264 20.49 7.62 11.84
N SER A 265 21.54 8.18 12.45
CA SER A 265 21.83 9.61 12.62
C SER A 265 21.88 10.50 11.36
N GLN A 266 21.54 10.00 10.17
CA GLN A 266 21.58 10.71 8.87
C GLN A 266 20.19 11.09 8.33
N GLU A 267 19.13 10.87 9.12
CA GLU A 267 17.75 11.11 8.70
C GLU A 267 17.03 12.15 9.57
N GLU A 268 16.19 12.97 8.92
CA GLU A 268 15.27 13.89 9.60
C GLU A 268 13.86 13.74 9.00
N LEU A 269 12.86 13.44 9.82
CA LEU A 269 11.44 13.46 9.44
C LEU A 269 10.74 14.59 10.17
N ARG A 270 10.17 15.52 9.39
CA ARG A 270 9.35 16.60 9.91
C ARG A 270 7.88 16.37 9.60
N ALA A 271 7.14 16.03 10.65
CA ALA A 271 5.69 15.97 10.61
C ALA A 271 5.09 17.38 10.74
N GLN A 272 3.86 17.54 10.25
CA GLN A 272 3.12 18.81 10.18
C GLN A 272 3.76 19.89 9.29
N ASP A 273 4.70 19.51 8.42
CA ASP A 273 5.35 20.41 7.48
C ASP A 273 4.81 20.21 6.06
N ARG A 274 4.34 21.30 5.46
CA ARG A 274 3.72 21.31 4.12
C ARG A 274 4.59 22.05 3.12
N VAL A 275 4.94 21.39 2.03
CA VAL A 275 5.52 22.03 0.85
C VAL A 275 4.44 22.83 0.10
N ARG A 276 4.72 24.11 -0.18
CA ARG A 276 3.77 25.03 -0.86
C ARG A 276 4.19 25.41 -2.28
N SER A 277 5.47 25.28 -2.60
CA SER A 277 6.04 25.63 -3.90
C SER A 277 7.43 25.02 -4.03
N HIS A 278 7.75 24.47 -5.19
CA HIS A 278 9.13 24.22 -5.60
C HIS A 278 9.57 25.39 -6.49
N GLN A 279 10.77 25.91 -6.25
CA GLN A 279 11.42 26.84 -7.17
C GLN A 279 12.53 26.05 -7.86
N ASP A 280 12.36 25.80 -9.15
CA ASP A 280 13.47 25.34 -9.97
C ASP A 280 14.46 26.51 -10.05
N GLN A 281 15.69 26.31 -9.58
CA GLN A 281 16.75 27.23 -9.93
C GLN A 281 17.06 27.02 -11.42
N PRO A 282 16.91 28.05 -12.27
CA PRO A 282 17.38 27.95 -13.65
C PRO A 282 18.88 27.63 -13.62
N GLY A 283 19.27 26.57 -14.33
CA GLY A 283 20.62 25.99 -14.26
C GLY A 283 21.73 27.02 -14.38
N GLN A 284 22.75 26.88 -13.53
CA GLN A 284 24.07 27.46 -13.73
C GLN A 284 24.89 26.61 -14.69
#